data_AF-A0A183ASB8-F1
#
_entry.id   AF-A0A183ASB8-F1
#
_cell.length_a   1.000
_cell.length_b   1.000
_cell.length_c   1.000
_cell.angle_alpha   90.00
_cell.angle_beta   90.00
_cell.angle_gamma   90.00
#
_symmetry.space_group_name_H-M   'P 1'
#
loop_
_entity.id
_entity.type
_entity.pdbx_description
1 polymer ?
#
loop_
_entity_poly.entity_id
_entity_poly.type
_entity_poly.pdbx_seq_one_letter_code
_entity_poly.pdbx_strand_id
1 'polypeptide(L)'
;MIARGSPDGTEIVKGQTVSEVGIWGNRIGDKQITPEPEWGEEDRYMVGEKRPVRDVVLGSGHGHIMGMAVTRGKGRAVAMIGERWMRELFTAPYLANFSVNLKNFLGQGDHPEFRWANEDYKPGDIVLVKRSMHFNVTKLAKAVMEGVNGVVISYLGTLGTLGQHNTLDLMRALNIQIYYSIYGYVQDAKVDLTSLIYSASAYVNPGEVFKWRVKNSTDKVDKFFFTFSCQSDDISKVNPWKRWPVIKHALQLRSEGSYATPTGGILLMRIDADNIGITLELEDVYRHPWFDLRNQSAIDDWDNERLRHNLVPWTMFFGDIVFSCLQTKAVVKLNKDDMVFLQTYMDNVVKIMHNFRGSDWTTAGIEVFAVDIQIAAGWGHSGMPVLGHLPWQDSSTDIKDIKKTSNIGITHEFGHNLQNWAATLKWGTEVTNNVYHFIVRGHLVNLTAYGFNVSWAFGWHEVKQVIDIWKGTDYNGVNLGYYNWLGMLFGEGLLVNLWHETFHNRNSLNSEEKKVNFWLTKMCSETEHNVIPWQELWNFPIDNNTRTECAKYSCYFPDDALTQQVPDIVEKAISKVPGGCVRTPKKQVASKHDIFKGLYTHGQPWFSFL
;
A
#
# COMPACT_ATOMS: atom_id res chain seq x y z
N MET A 1 -26.07 -16.57 2.33
CA MET A 1 -25.02 -17.28 3.09
C MET A 1 -23.97 -16.26 3.48
N ILE A 2 -24.05 -15.70 4.68
CA ILE A 2 -23.02 -14.83 5.26
C ILE A 2 -22.80 -15.38 6.67
N ALA A 3 -21.57 -15.77 7.00
CA ALA A 3 -21.18 -16.10 8.35
C ALA A 3 -20.88 -14.78 9.08
N ARG A 4 -21.70 -14.43 10.08
CA ARG A 4 -21.37 -13.36 11.03
C ARG A 4 -20.19 -13.85 11.89
N GLY A 5 -19.15 -13.03 12.01
CA GLY A 5 -18.09 -13.24 13.00
C GLY A 5 -18.58 -12.89 14.40
N SER A 6 -19.39 -13.75 15.00
CA SER A 6 -19.61 -13.81 16.46
C SER A 6 -20.20 -15.18 16.80
N PRO A 7 -19.77 -15.86 17.88
CA PRO A 7 -20.25 -17.21 18.22
C PRO A 7 -21.75 -17.29 18.59
N ASP A 8 -22.40 -16.18 18.95
CA ASP A 8 -23.65 -16.25 19.75
C ASP A 8 -24.85 -15.45 19.22
N GLY A 9 -24.93 -15.13 17.92
CA GLY A 9 -26.04 -14.30 17.40
C GLY A 9 -26.51 -14.63 15.99
N THR A 10 -27.46 -15.56 15.87
CA THR A 10 -28.18 -15.81 14.60
C THR A 10 -29.64 -15.41 14.73
N GLU A 11 -29.98 -14.21 14.25
CA GLU A 11 -31.33 -13.88 13.82
C GLU A 11 -31.32 -13.78 12.29
N ILE A 12 -32.21 -14.53 11.63
CA ILE A 12 -32.38 -14.51 10.18
C ILE A 12 -33.34 -13.35 9.87
N VAL A 13 -32.79 -12.20 9.50
CA VAL A 13 -33.60 -11.12 8.90
C VAL A 13 -33.69 -11.37 7.41
N LYS A 14 -34.92 -11.54 6.90
CA LYS A 14 -35.21 -11.53 5.47
C LYS A 14 -34.97 -10.09 4.98
N GLY A 15 -33.80 -9.82 4.41
CA GLY A 15 -33.46 -8.51 3.85
C GLY A 15 -34.41 -8.11 2.71
N GLN A 16 -34.63 -6.80 2.56
CA GLN A 16 -35.43 -6.25 1.45
C GLN A 16 -34.78 -6.56 0.09
N THR A 17 -35.61 -6.55 -0.95
CA THR A 17 -35.19 -6.73 -2.34
C THR A 17 -34.14 -5.69 -2.73
N VAL A 18 -32.93 -6.14 -3.04
CA VAL A 18 -31.82 -5.29 -3.51
C VAL A 18 -31.94 -5.11 -5.02
N SER A 19 -31.84 -3.87 -5.52
CA SER A 19 -31.92 -3.57 -6.96
C SER A 19 -30.62 -3.82 -7.73
N GLU A 20 -29.46 -3.79 -7.05
CA GLU A 20 -28.14 -4.05 -7.62
C GLU A 20 -27.23 -4.74 -6.59
N VAL A 21 -26.56 -5.83 -6.99
CA VAL A 21 -25.47 -6.46 -6.23
C VAL A 21 -24.19 -6.30 -7.06
N GLY A 22 -23.27 -5.43 -6.64
CA GLY A 22 -22.02 -5.19 -7.35
C GLY A 22 -20.93 -6.20 -6.97
N ILE A 23 -20.32 -6.84 -7.97
CA ILE A 23 -19.08 -7.63 -7.83
C ILE A 23 -18.10 -7.09 -8.87
N TRP A 24 -16.92 -6.61 -8.44
CA TRP A 24 -15.86 -6.15 -9.33
C TRP A 24 -14.49 -6.68 -8.87
N GLY A 25 -13.69 -7.15 -9.83
CA GLY A 25 -12.29 -7.52 -9.62
C GLY A 25 -11.55 -7.59 -10.95
N ASN A 26 -10.48 -6.82 -11.11
CA ASN A 26 -9.58 -6.88 -12.27
C ASN A 26 -8.35 -7.75 -11.99
N ARG A 27 -7.79 -8.33 -13.06
CA ARG A 27 -6.50 -9.05 -13.11
C ARG A 27 -5.42 -8.16 -13.71
N ILE A 28 -4.16 -8.30 -13.28
CA ILE A 28 -2.99 -7.99 -14.12
C ILE A 28 -2.01 -9.18 -14.08
N GLY A 29 -1.43 -9.50 -15.24
CA GLY A 29 -0.23 -10.30 -15.44
C GLY A 29 0.22 -10.30 -16.91
N ASP A 30 1.00 -9.27 -17.28
CA ASP A 30 2.19 -9.18 -18.17
C ASP A 30 2.29 -10.04 -19.46
N LYS A 31 2.78 -9.64 -20.65
CA LYS A 31 3.60 -8.53 -21.18
C LYS A 31 3.36 -8.39 -22.71
N GLN A 32 2.67 -7.35 -23.14
CA GLN A 32 2.98 -6.52 -24.33
C GLN A 32 2.03 -5.33 -24.27
N ILE A 33 2.60 -4.15 -24.08
CA ILE A 33 1.87 -2.91 -23.93
C ILE A 33 1.35 -2.51 -25.32
N THR A 34 0.02 -2.49 -25.46
CA THR A 34 -0.64 -1.50 -26.31
C THR A 34 -1.40 -0.53 -25.40
N PRO A 35 -1.55 0.75 -25.80
CA PRO A 35 -2.04 1.81 -24.94
C PRO A 35 -3.45 1.50 -24.41
N GLU A 36 -3.76 1.96 -23.19
CA GLU A 36 -5.14 2.20 -22.80
C GLU A 36 -5.78 3.15 -23.84
N PRO A 37 -7.04 2.93 -24.24
CA PRO A 37 -7.72 3.83 -25.15
C PRO A 37 -7.86 5.22 -24.54
N GLU A 38 -7.80 6.26 -25.37
CA GLU A 38 -8.18 7.61 -24.96
C GLU A 38 -9.64 7.61 -24.44
N TRP A 39 -9.88 8.37 -23.38
CA TRP A 39 -11.17 8.46 -22.70
C TRP A 39 -12.28 8.94 -23.68
N GLY A 40 -13.19 8.02 -24.05
CA GLY A 40 -14.34 8.32 -24.92
C GLY A 40 -14.92 7.16 -25.73
N GLU A 41 -14.30 5.99 -25.81
CA GLU A 41 -14.84 4.83 -26.57
C GLU A 41 -15.48 3.75 -25.68
N GLU A 42 -16.49 3.05 -26.23
CA GLU A 42 -17.17 1.91 -25.59
C GLU A 42 -16.21 0.76 -25.27
N ASP A 43 -16.35 0.23 -24.06
CA ASP A 43 -15.48 -0.79 -23.47
C ASP A 43 -15.61 -2.15 -24.19
N ARG A 44 -14.54 -2.64 -24.83
CA ARG A 44 -14.55 -3.85 -25.67
C ARG A 44 -14.61 -5.18 -24.90
N TYR A 45 -14.73 -5.16 -23.57
CA TYR A 45 -14.85 -6.37 -22.74
C TYR A 45 -16.28 -6.92 -22.61
N MET A 46 -17.27 -6.27 -23.23
CA MET A 46 -18.66 -6.74 -23.26
C MET A 46 -19.20 -6.75 -24.69
N VAL A 47 -18.66 -7.61 -25.56
CA VAL A 47 -19.38 -8.01 -26.78
C VAL A 47 -20.12 -9.31 -26.50
N GLY A 48 -21.25 -9.18 -25.82
CA GLY A 48 -22.22 -10.24 -25.61
C GLY A 48 -23.50 -9.62 -25.05
N GLU A 49 -24.65 -9.95 -25.65
CA GLU A 49 -25.96 -9.50 -25.22
C GLU A 49 -26.08 -9.56 -23.68
N LYS A 50 -26.46 -8.43 -23.06
CA LYS A 50 -26.86 -8.36 -21.66
C LYS A 50 -27.97 -9.38 -21.41
N ARG A 51 -27.62 -10.56 -20.88
CA ARG A 51 -28.59 -11.52 -20.36
C ARG A 51 -28.48 -11.55 -18.83
N PRO A 52 -29.62 -11.58 -18.11
CA PRO A 52 -29.62 -11.67 -16.67
C PRO A 52 -28.98 -13.01 -16.25
N VAL A 53 -27.85 -12.95 -15.54
CA VAL A 53 -27.14 -14.15 -15.08
C VAL A 53 -27.68 -14.54 -13.70
N ARG A 54 -28.08 -15.80 -13.52
CA ARG A 54 -28.58 -16.38 -12.24
C ARG A 54 -27.48 -17.08 -11.41
N ASP A 55 -26.22 -16.90 -11.78
CA ASP A 55 -25.07 -17.62 -11.20
C ASP A 55 -24.41 -16.78 -10.08
N VAL A 56 -23.96 -17.44 -9.02
CA VAL A 56 -23.40 -16.82 -7.81
C VAL A 56 -21.90 -17.09 -7.74
N VAL A 57 -21.09 -16.03 -7.73
CA VAL A 57 -19.64 -16.15 -7.48
C VAL A 57 -19.42 -16.39 -5.98
N LEU A 58 -18.74 -17.49 -5.65
CA LEU A 58 -18.40 -17.87 -4.27
C LEU A 58 -17.01 -17.39 -3.86
N GLY A 59 -16.15 -17.08 -4.84
CA GLY A 59 -14.83 -16.50 -4.59
C GLY A 59 -14.11 -16.15 -5.89
N SER A 60 -13.32 -15.09 -5.85
CA SER A 60 -12.42 -14.69 -6.92
C SER A 60 -10.99 -14.55 -6.39
N GLY A 61 -10.00 -14.67 -7.28
CA GLY A 61 -8.60 -14.56 -6.94
C GLY A 61 -7.77 -14.45 -8.20
N HIS A 62 -6.77 -13.56 -8.18
CA HIS A 62 -5.94 -13.27 -9.36
C HIS A 62 -6.84 -12.94 -10.55
N GLY A 63 -7.85 -12.05 -10.39
CA GLY A 63 -8.81 -11.66 -11.44
C GLY A 63 -9.50 -12.80 -12.20
N HIS A 64 -9.70 -13.95 -11.55
CA HIS A 64 -10.51 -15.05 -12.03
C HIS A 64 -11.53 -15.49 -10.98
N ILE A 65 -12.63 -16.08 -11.43
CA ILE A 65 -13.57 -16.79 -10.54
C ILE A 65 -12.87 -18.08 -10.08
N MET A 66 -12.58 -18.14 -8.79
CA MET A 66 -11.95 -19.28 -8.13
C MET A 66 -13.00 -20.23 -7.55
N GLY A 67 -14.24 -19.75 -7.39
CA GLY A 67 -15.38 -20.53 -6.93
C GLY A 67 -16.70 -19.95 -7.42
N MET A 68 -17.60 -20.81 -7.89
CA MET A 68 -18.94 -20.43 -8.35
C MET A 68 -19.98 -21.46 -7.94
N ALA A 69 -21.16 -20.98 -7.60
CA ALA A 69 -22.40 -21.73 -7.50
C ALA A 69 -23.25 -21.39 -8.71
N VAL A 70 -23.64 -22.40 -9.48
CA VAL A 70 -24.35 -22.24 -10.74
C VAL A 70 -25.60 -23.11 -10.78
N THR A 71 -26.61 -22.67 -11.52
CA THR A 71 -27.76 -23.51 -11.86
C THR A 71 -27.63 -23.95 -13.31
N ARG A 72 -27.70 -25.26 -13.57
CA ARG A 72 -27.56 -25.84 -14.92
C ARG A 72 -28.69 -26.84 -15.14
N GLY A 73 -29.52 -26.57 -16.14
CA GLY A 73 -30.79 -27.28 -16.32
C GLY A 73 -31.69 -27.08 -15.09
N LYS A 74 -32.17 -28.19 -14.50
CA LYS A 74 -32.96 -28.20 -13.25
C LYS A 74 -32.09 -28.45 -11.99
N GLY A 75 -30.79 -28.69 -12.14
CA GLY A 75 -29.88 -28.96 -11.03
C GLY A 75 -28.93 -27.82 -10.71
N ARG A 76 -28.14 -28.03 -9.65
CA ARG A 76 -27.20 -27.04 -9.11
C ARG A 76 -25.80 -27.64 -9.07
N ALA A 77 -24.81 -26.82 -9.37
CA ALA A 77 -23.41 -27.19 -9.31
C ALA A 77 -22.60 -26.15 -8.56
N VAL A 78 -21.61 -26.57 -7.79
CA VAL A 78 -20.56 -25.71 -7.25
C VAL A 78 -19.25 -26.13 -7.87
N ALA A 79 -18.51 -25.19 -8.46
CA ALA A 79 -17.18 -25.45 -9.00
C ALA A 79 -16.16 -24.53 -8.29
N MET A 80 -15.11 -25.10 -7.72
CA MET A 80 -14.08 -24.36 -6.98
C MET A 80 -12.68 -24.91 -7.26
N ILE A 81 -11.71 -24.02 -7.34
CA ILE A 81 -10.31 -24.36 -7.59
C ILE A 81 -9.63 -24.90 -6.34
N GLY A 82 -8.66 -25.79 -6.53
CA GLY A 82 -7.92 -26.43 -5.45
C GLY A 82 -8.62 -27.67 -4.92
N GLU A 83 -7.84 -28.65 -4.45
CA GLU A 83 -8.38 -29.93 -3.95
C GLU A 83 -8.34 -30.02 -2.42
N ARG A 84 -7.52 -29.19 -1.76
CA ARG A 84 -7.28 -29.26 -0.31
C ARG A 84 -8.56 -29.06 0.48
N TRP A 85 -9.33 -28.02 0.17
CA TRP A 85 -10.61 -27.73 0.83
C TRP A 85 -11.61 -28.88 0.65
N MET A 86 -11.57 -29.58 -0.48
CA MET A 86 -12.47 -30.71 -0.75
C MET A 86 -12.08 -31.96 0.05
N ARG A 87 -10.78 -32.18 0.33
CA ARG A 87 -10.31 -33.23 1.24
C ARG A 87 -10.66 -32.94 2.70
N GLU A 88 -10.63 -31.66 3.06
CA GLU A 88 -10.88 -31.19 4.42
C GLU A 88 -12.38 -30.95 4.71
N LEU A 89 -13.25 -31.08 3.70
CA LEU A 89 -14.67 -30.73 3.76
C LEU A 89 -15.44 -31.39 4.93
N PHE A 90 -15.00 -32.57 5.36
CA PHE A 90 -15.63 -33.35 6.44
C PHE A 90 -14.83 -33.40 7.73
N THR A 91 -13.57 -32.94 7.72
CA THR A 91 -12.64 -33.12 8.84
C THR A 91 -12.19 -31.81 9.46
N ALA A 92 -12.22 -30.70 8.72
CA ALA A 92 -11.82 -29.39 9.21
C ALA A 92 -12.99 -28.65 9.91
N PRO A 93 -12.86 -28.28 11.19
CA PRO A 93 -13.91 -27.54 11.91
C PRO A 93 -14.32 -26.21 11.24
N TYR A 94 -13.39 -25.53 10.56
CA TYR A 94 -13.67 -24.28 9.84
C TYR A 94 -14.48 -24.48 8.54
N LEU A 95 -14.62 -25.70 8.03
CA LEU A 95 -15.45 -26.03 6.87
C LEU A 95 -16.80 -26.67 7.26
N ALA A 96 -17.07 -26.89 8.55
CA ALA A 96 -18.31 -27.50 9.02
C ALA A 96 -19.56 -26.74 8.55
N ASN A 97 -19.52 -25.40 8.61
CA ASN A 97 -20.62 -24.58 8.10
C ASN A 97 -20.69 -24.60 6.57
N PHE A 98 -19.56 -24.75 5.87
CA PHE A 98 -19.53 -24.82 4.42
C PHE A 98 -20.15 -26.12 3.91
N SER A 99 -19.88 -27.26 4.55
CA SER A 99 -20.45 -28.56 4.18
C SER A 99 -21.97 -28.62 4.41
N VAL A 100 -22.47 -28.07 5.54
CA VAL A 100 -23.92 -27.94 5.81
C VAL A 100 -24.60 -27.08 4.75
N ASN A 101 -23.99 -25.95 4.38
CA ASN A 101 -24.54 -25.06 3.36
C ASN A 101 -24.52 -25.67 1.95
N LEU A 102 -23.47 -26.42 1.60
CA LEU A 102 -23.45 -27.20 0.35
C LEU A 102 -24.56 -28.24 0.34
N LYS A 103 -24.81 -28.92 1.47
CA LYS A 103 -25.88 -29.91 1.59
C LYS A 103 -27.27 -29.29 1.38
N ASN A 104 -27.51 -28.13 1.99
CA ASN A 104 -28.76 -27.37 1.82
C ASN A 104 -28.93 -26.77 0.42
N PHE A 105 -27.84 -26.34 -0.21
CA PHE A 105 -27.88 -25.72 -1.52
C PHE A 105 -27.98 -26.75 -2.65
N LEU A 106 -27.23 -27.85 -2.59
CA LEU A 106 -27.11 -28.82 -3.70
C LEU A 106 -28.03 -30.04 -3.55
N GLY A 107 -28.44 -30.36 -2.33
CA GLY A 107 -29.25 -31.53 -2.07
C GLY A 107 -30.67 -31.44 -2.65
N GLN A 108 -31.18 -32.56 -3.13
CA GLN A 108 -32.59 -32.72 -3.52
C GLN A 108 -33.16 -33.99 -2.88
N GLY A 109 -34.40 -33.94 -2.38
CA GLY A 109 -35.06 -35.05 -1.66
C GLY A 109 -34.80 -35.06 -0.15
N ASP A 110 -35.31 -36.08 0.54
CA ASP A 110 -35.45 -36.05 2.01
C ASP A 110 -34.12 -36.20 2.78
N HIS A 111 -33.06 -36.78 2.18
CA HIS A 111 -31.76 -36.97 2.85
C HIS A 111 -30.57 -37.02 1.85
N PRO A 112 -30.04 -35.86 1.40
CA PRO A 112 -28.94 -35.82 0.43
C PRO A 112 -27.59 -36.20 1.08
N GLU A 113 -26.93 -37.25 0.59
CA GLU A 113 -25.60 -37.64 1.08
C GLU A 113 -24.49 -37.23 0.10
N PHE A 114 -23.29 -36.92 0.63
CA PHE A 114 -22.13 -36.66 -0.21
C PHE A 114 -21.53 -37.99 -0.68
N ARG A 115 -21.36 -38.13 -1.99
CA ARG A 115 -20.75 -39.32 -2.62
C ARG A 115 -19.66 -38.92 -3.59
N TRP A 116 -18.57 -39.66 -3.62
CA TRP A 116 -17.54 -39.42 -4.61
C TRP A 116 -17.96 -39.96 -5.98
N ALA A 117 -17.53 -39.30 -7.06
CA ALA A 117 -17.98 -39.64 -8.40
C ALA A 117 -17.52 -41.01 -8.93
N ASN A 118 -16.54 -41.63 -8.26
CA ASN A 118 -16.05 -42.97 -8.52
C ASN A 118 -16.69 -44.03 -7.59
N GLU A 119 -17.66 -43.65 -6.76
CA GLU A 119 -18.49 -44.54 -5.94
C GLU A 119 -19.90 -44.67 -6.54
N ASP A 120 -20.68 -45.62 -6.03
CA ASP A 120 -22.10 -45.69 -6.35
C ASP A 120 -22.87 -44.54 -5.65
N TYR A 121 -23.49 -43.69 -6.45
CA TYR A 121 -24.39 -42.61 -6.01
C TYR A 121 -25.80 -42.80 -6.59
N LYS A 122 -26.81 -42.45 -5.80
CA LYS A 122 -28.24 -42.58 -6.15
C LYS A 122 -28.87 -41.20 -6.40
N PRO A 123 -30.08 -41.13 -6.99
CA PRO A 123 -30.84 -39.89 -7.09
C PRO A 123 -30.94 -39.16 -5.74
N GLY A 124 -30.70 -37.85 -5.74
CA GLY A 124 -30.71 -36.98 -4.55
C GLY A 124 -29.35 -36.78 -3.87
N ASP A 125 -28.36 -37.64 -4.14
CA ASP A 125 -27.00 -37.47 -3.61
C ASP A 125 -26.29 -36.24 -4.21
N ILE A 126 -25.34 -35.70 -3.45
CA ILE A 126 -24.43 -34.63 -3.90
C ILE A 126 -23.11 -35.26 -4.31
N VAL A 127 -22.79 -35.16 -5.60
CA VAL A 127 -21.64 -35.84 -6.17
C VAL A 127 -20.40 -34.95 -6.09
N LEU A 128 -19.35 -35.44 -5.41
CA LEU A 128 -18.06 -34.78 -5.30
C LEU A 128 -17.11 -35.28 -6.40
N VAL A 129 -16.57 -34.36 -7.19
CA VAL A 129 -15.68 -34.65 -8.32
C VAL A 129 -14.37 -33.89 -8.15
N LYS A 130 -13.25 -34.61 -8.27
CA LYS A 130 -11.90 -34.04 -8.26
C LYS A 130 -11.04 -34.65 -9.37
N ARG A 131 -9.94 -33.97 -9.70
CA ARG A 131 -9.09 -34.27 -10.86
C ARG A 131 -8.67 -35.75 -10.97
N SER A 132 -8.35 -36.42 -9.87
CA SER A 132 -7.83 -37.79 -9.87
C SER A 132 -8.91 -38.87 -10.12
N MET A 133 -10.17 -38.49 -10.38
CA MET A 133 -11.28 -39.43 -10.48
C MET A 133 -11.63 -39.78 -11.93
N HIS A 134 -11.81 -41.06 -12.18
CA HIS A 134 -12.44 -41.57 -13.40
C HIS A 134 -13.93 -41.84 -13.14
N PHE A 135 -14.80 -41.27 -13.98
CA PHE A 135 -16.25 -41.40 -13.87
C PHE A 135 -16.89 -41.14 -15.24
N ASN A 136 -18.15 -41.55 -15.42
CA ASN A 136 -18.89 -41.28 -16.65
C ASN A 136 -19.41 -39.84 -16.67
N VAL A 137 -18.68 -38.96 -17.36
CA VAL A 137 -18.97 -37.52 -17.47
C VAL A 137 -20.37 -37.27 -18.03
N THR A 138 -20.76 -37.97 -19.09
CA THR A 138 -22.06 -37.79 -19.74
C THR A 138 -23.22 -38.18 -18.83
N LYS A 139 -23.09 -39.29 -18.09
CA LYS A 139 -24.08 -39.75 -17.11
C LYS A 139 -24.29 -38.72 -16.00
N LEU A 140 -23.20 -38.21 -15.43
CA LEU A 140 -23.25 -37.24 -14.34
C LEU A 140 -23.78 -35.88 -14.82
N ALA A 141 -23.31 -35.39 -15.97
CA ALA A 141 -23.80 -34.14 -16.56
C ALA A 141 -25.31 -34.21 -16.82
N LYS A 142 -25.82 -35.33 -17.37
CA LYS A 142 -27.25 -35.54 -17.60
C LYS A 142 -28.04 -35.52 -16.28
N ALA A 143 -27.57 -36.22 -15.25
CA ALA A 143 -28.23 -36.25 -13.95
C ALA A 143 -28.30 -34.85 -13.30
N VAL A 144 -27.24 -34.04 -13.42
CA VAL A 144 -27.23 -32.65 -12.94
C VAL A 144 -28.21 -31.79 -13.77
N MET A 145 -28.19 -31.90 -15.10
CA MET A 145 -29.07 -31.12 -15.97
C MET A 145 -30.56 -31.45 -15.76
N GLU A 146 -30.89 -32.70 -15.43
CA GLU A 146 -32.25 -33.14 -15.11
C GLU A 146 -32.68 -32.78 -13.67
N GLY A 147 -31.76 -32.29 -12.83
CA GLY A 147 -32.00 -31.97 -11.43
C GLY A 147 -31.97 -33.19 -10.50
N VAL A 148 -31.56 -34.36 -10.99
CA VAL A 148 -31.55 -35.61 -10.22
C VAL A 148 -30.45 -35.60 -9.15
N ASN A 149 -29.32 -34.95 -9.40
CA ASN A 149 -28.20 -34.83 -8.47
C ASN A 149 -27.60 -33.42 -8.48
N GLY A 150 -27.11 -32.98 -7.32
CA GLY A 150 -26.22 -31.82 -7.21
C GLY A 150 -24.76 -32.25 -7.39
N VAL A 151 -23.88 -31.31 -7.77
CA VAL A 151 -22.46 -31.63 -7.96
C VAL A 151 -21.52 -30.58 -7.39
N VAL A 152 -20.40 -31.02 -6.81
CA VAL A 152 -19.30 -30.17 -6.35
C VAL A 152 -18.02 -30.55 -7.10
N ILE A 153 -17.46 -29.61 -7.84
CA ILE A 153 -16.34 -29.79 -8.77
C ILE A 153 -15.09 -29.09 -8.26
N SER A 154 -14.08 -29.88 -7.88
CA SER A 154 -12.71 -29.41 -7.61
C SER A 154 -11.87 -29.52 -8.88
N TYR A 155 -11.19 -28.43 -9.27
CA TYR A 155 -10.25 -28.44 -10.39
C TYR A 155 -8.91 -27.78 -10.02
N LEU A 156 -7.83 -28.09 -10.76
CA LEU A 156 -6.49 -27.50 -10.56
C LEU A 156 -6.11 -26.70 -11.81
N GLY A 157 -5.76 -25.43 -11.63
CA GLY A 157 -5.66 -24.43 -12.69
C GLY A 157 -4.40 -24.45 -13.56
N THR A 158 -3.75 -25.60 -13.80
CA THR A 158 -2.53 -25.67 -14.63
C THR A 158 -2.59 -26.82 -15.63
N LEU A 159 -2.55 -26.50 -16.92
CA LEU A 159 -2.25 -27.43 -18.02
C LEU A 159 -0.72 -27.54 -18.19
N GLY A 160 -0.08 -28.29 -17.30
CA GLY A 160 1.18 -28.95 -17.64
C GLY A 160 0.83 -30.35 -18.13
N THR A 161 0.99 -30.59 -19.43
CA THR A 161 1.02 -31.89 -20.15
C THR A 161 0.59 -33.11 -19.31
N LEU A 162 -0.62 -33.67 -19.53
CA LEU A 162 -1.01 -35.09 -19.27
C LEU A 162 -2.55 -35.29 -19.30
N GLY A 163 -3.06 -36.05 -20.29
CA GLY A 163 -4.25 -36.93 -20.20
C GLY A 163 -5.67 -36.32 -20.18
N GLN A 164 -6.67 -37.13 -20.56
CA GLN A 164 -8.12 -36.81 -20.49
C GLN A 164 -8.53 -36.28 -19.11
N HIS A 165 -9.27 -35.15 -19.08
CA HIS A 165 -9.61 -34.43 -17.86
C HIS A 165 -11.12 -34.45 -17.59
N ASN A 166 -11.63 -35.52 -16.96
CA ASN A 166 -13.06 -35.69 -16.68
C ASN A 166 -13.71 -34.51 -15.93
N THR A 167 -13.00 -33.81 -15.04
CA THR A 167 -13.56 -32.63 -14.36
C THR A 167 -13.71 -31.41 -15.28
N LEU A 168 -12.77 -31.22 -16.23
CA LEU A 168 -12.89 -30.18 -17.25
C LEU A 168 -13.95 -30.53 -18.28
N ASP A 169 -14.04 -31.81 -18.66
CA ASP A 169 -15.07 -32.30 -19.58
C ASP A 169 -16.46 -32.21 -18.96
N LEU A 170 -16.60 -32.47 -17.66
CA LEU A 170 -17.85 -32.25 -16.92
C LEU A 170 -18.22 -30.76 -16.86
N MET A 171 -17.26 -29.88 -16.59
CA MET A 171 -17.52 -28.44 -16.60
C MET A 171 -17.95 -27.97 -17.99
N ARG A 172 -17.32 -28.45 -19.07
CA ARG A 172 -17.75 -28.18 -20.46
C ARG A 172 -19.17 -28.71 -20.73
N ALA A 173 -19.48 -29.93 -20.31
CA ALA A 173 -20.80 -30.53 -20.46
C ALA A 173 -21.90 -29.78 -19.69
N LEU A 174 -21.53 -29.10 -18.60
CA LEU A 174 -22.40 -28.22 -17.83
C LEU A 174 -22.35 -26.75 -18.28
N ASN A 175 -21.72 -26.44 -19.42
CA ASN A 175 -21.54 -25.09 -19.93
C ASN A 175 -20.91 -24.13 -18.89
N ILE A 176 -19.84 -24.59 -18.24
CA ILE A 176 -19.00 -23.82 -17.32
C ILE A 176 -17.64 -23.60 -18.01
N GLN A 177 -17.30 -22.35 -18.30
CA GLN A 177 -16.08 -21.96 -19.04
C GLN A 177 -14.97 -21.50 -18.07
N ILE A 178 -13.69 -21.77 -18.41
CA ILE A 178 -12.50 -21.42 -17.62
C ILE A 178 -11.45 -20.75 -18.54
N TYR A 179 -10.86 -19.63 -18.10
CA TYR A 179 -9.80 -18.88 -18.79
C TYR A 179 -8.52 -18.78 -17.91
N TYR A 180 -7.32 -18.69 -18.50
CA TYR A 180 -6.01 -18.71 -17.80
C TYR A 180 -5.06 -17.57 -18.22
N SER A 181 -4.20 -17.07 -17.32
CA SER A 181 -2.96 -16.30 -17.62
C SER A 181 -1.87 -16.53 -16.57
N ILE A 182 -0.63 -16.32 -17.00
CA ILE A 182 0.66 -16.52 -16.34
C ILE A 182 1.30 -15.13 -16.04
N TYR A 183 2.21 -15.05 -15.05
CA TYR A 183 3.17 -13.96 -14.71
C TYR A 183 3.06 -13.26 -13.32
N GLY A 184 4.23 -13.03 -12.71
CA GLY A 184 4.49 -12.49 -11.37
C GLY A 184 5.12 -11.09 -11.35
N TYR A 185 5.24 -10.52 -10.14
CA TYR A 185 5.56 -9.13 -9.78
C TYR A 185 6.99 -8.62 -10.09
N VAL A 186 7.12 -7.32 -10.41
CA VAL A 186 8.15 -6.33 -9.99
C VAL A 186 7.51 -4.91 -9.98
N GLN A 187 7.98 -4.07 -9.06
CA GLN A 187 7.61 -2.70 -8.62
C GLN A 187 7.57 -1.60 -9.72
N ASP A 188 6.66 -0.62 -9.58
CA ASP A 188 6.88 0.81 -9.83
C ASP A 188 5.72 1.63 -9.23
N ALA A 189 5.99 2.39 -8.18
CA ALA A 189 5.05 3.35 -7.61
C ALA A 189 5.00 4.61 -8.49
N LYS A 190 4.13 4.61 -9.50
CA LYS A 190 3.51 5.85 -9.97
C LYS A 190 2.28 6.08 -9.08
N VAL A 191 2.41 6.97 -8.11
CA VAL A 191 1.27 7.57 -7.43
C VAL A 191 0.53 8.41 -8.48
N ASP A 192 -0.57 7.88 -9.00
CA ASP A 192 -1.52 8.65 -9.78
C ASP A 192 -2.36 9.49 -8.81
N LEU A 193 -2.22 10.81 -8.95
CA LEU A 193 -2.76 11.85 -8.06
C LEU A 193 -4.23 12.19 -8.34
N THR A 194 -4.93 11.41 -9.16
CA THR A 194 -6.31 11.70 -9.59
C THR A 194 -7.41 11.10 -8.71
N SER A 195 -7.09 10.69 -7.48
CA SER A 195 -8.07 10.08 -6.55
C SER A 195 -7.88 10.56 -5.12
N LEU A 196 -8.08 11.85 -4.88
CA LEU A 196 -8.08 12.38 -3.52
C LEU A 196 -9.20 11.70 -2.70
N ILE A 197 -8.82 11.16 -1.53
CA ILE A 197 -9.72 10.47 -0.61
C ILE A 197 -10.10 11.42 0.52
N TYR A 198 -11.37 11.81 0.58
CA TYR A 198 -11.94 12.70 1.59
C TYR A 198 -12.83 11.91 2.54
N SER A 199 -12.89 12.24 3.83
CA SER A 199 -13.92 11.67 4.71
C SER A 199 -15.16 12.54 4.75
N ALA A 200 -16.34 11.91 4.75
CA ALA A 200 -17.61 12.58 5.03
C ALA A 200 -17.87 12.76 6.56
N SER A 201 -16.86 12.45 7.39
CA SER A 201 -16.96 12.05 8.82
C SER A 201 -18.17 11.18 9.19
N ALA A 202 -18.59 10.38 8.22
CA ALA A 202 -19.63 9.37 8.36
C ALA A 202 -18.98 7.99 8.44
N TYR A 203 -19.63 7.09 9.17
CA TYR A 203 -19.26 5.70 9.34
C TYR A 203 -20.47 4.85 8.96
N VAL A 204 -20.29 3.96 7.99
CA VAL A 204 -21.33 3.03 7.54
C VAL A 204 -21.23 1.73 8.33
N ASN A 205 -22.36 1.27 8.86
CA ASN A 205 -22.38 0.05 9.67
C ASN A 205 -22.26 -1.20 8.77
N PRO A 206 -21.52 -2.25 9.18
CA PRO A 206 -21.40 -3.45 8.38
C PRO A 206 -22.76 -4.12 8.13
N GLY A 207 -23.12 -4.29 6.87
CA GLY A 207 -24.33 -4.98 6.43
C GLY A 207 -25.63 -4.17 6.53
N GLU A 208 -25.59 -2.94 7.06
CA GLU A 208 -26.74 -2.04 7.07
C GLU A 208 -26.77 -1.18 5.81
N VAL A 209 -27.99 -0.84 5.37
CA VAL A 209 -28.20 0.04 4.23
C VAL A 209 -28.10 1.48 4.72
N PHE A 210 -27.20 2.26 4.12
CA PHE A 210 -27.21 3.70 4.23
C PHE A 210 -27.76 4.31 2.94
N LYS A 211 -28.21 5.56 3.00
CA LYS A 211 -28.73 6.29 1.84
C LYS A 211 -28.02 7.62 1.68
N TRP A 212 -28.00 8.11 0.44
CA TRP A 212 -27.51 9.45 0.15
C TRP A 212 -28.44 10.18 -0.82
N ARG A 213 -28.44 11.50 -0.71
CA ARG A 213 -29.01 12.42 -1.69
C ARG A 213 -28.03 13.55 -1.96
N VAL A 214 -27.76 13.81 -3.24
CA VAL A 214 -26.97 14.96 -3.68
C VAL A 214 -27.82 16.21 -3.57
N LYS A 215 -27.43 17.14 -2.71
CA LYS A 215 -28.09 18.43 -2.54
C LYS A 215 -27.58 19.45 -3.54
N ASN A 216 -26.26 19.43 -3.79
CA ASN A 216 -25.59 20.29 -4.74
C ASN A 216 -24.34 19.61 -5.28
N SER A 217 -23.95 19.90 -6.52
CA SER A 217 -22.71 19.43 -7.13
C SER A 217 -22.22 20.48 -8.11
N THR A 218 -20.92 20.77 -8.10
CA THR A 218 -20.32 21.72 -9.05
C THR A 218 -20.09 21.11 -10.43
N ASP A 219 -20.21 19.79 -10.56
CA ASP A 219 -20.02 19.03 -11.81
C ASP A 219 -20.95 17.81 -11.85
N LYS A 220 -20.81 16.97 -12.88
CA LYS A 220 -21.53 15.70 -13.01
C LYS A 220 -21.21 14.78 -11.84
N VAL A 221 -22.26 14.20 -11.28
CA VAL A 221 -22.19 13.34 -10.09
C VAL A 221 -21.40 12.05 -10.34
N ASP A 222 -21.31 11.62 -11.61
CA ASP A 222 -20.56 10.43 -12.03
C ASP A 222 -19.03 10.55 -11.85
N LYS A 223 -18.53 11.75 -11.56
CA LYS A 223 -17.12 11.99 -11.20
C LYS A 223 -16.80 11.73 -9.72
N PHE A 224 -17.81 11.48 -8.90
CA PHE A 224 -17.63 11.20 -7.48
C PHE A 224 -17.86 9.72 -7.21
N PHE A 225 -17.04 9.13 -6.34
CA PHE A 225 -17.15 7.73 -5.94
C PHE A 225 -17.07 7.61 -4.42
N PHE A 226 -17.96 6.82 -3.82
CA PHE A 226 -17.77 6.38 -2.46
C PHE A 226 -16.73 5.29 -2.40
N THR A 227 -15.87 5.35 -1.40
CA THR A 227 -15.04 4.23 -0.96
C THR A 227 -15.19 4.08 0.55
N PHE A 228 -14.81 2.93 1.07
CA PHE A 228 -15.10 2.56 2.46
C PHE A 228 -13.87 2.00 3.11
N SER A 229 -13.66 2.37 4.37
CA SER A 229 -12.48 2.03 5.14
C SER A 229 -11.18 2.62 4.56
N CYS A 230 -10.21 2.84 5.43
CA CYS A 230 -8.93 3.40 5.04
C CYS A 230 -7.92 2.32 4.63
N GLN A 231 -8.13 1.07 5.02
CA GLN A 231 -7.26 -0.04 4.64
C GLN A 231 -7.49 -0.43 3.18
N SER A 232 -6.45 -0.32 2.36
CA SER A 232 -6.51 -0.65 0.93
C SER A 232 -5.78 -1.93 0.56
N ASP A 233 -5.10 -2.57 1.50
CA ASP A 233 -4.22 -3.70 1.24
C ASP A 233 -4.97 -4.93 0.74
N ASP A 234 -4.48 -5.46 -0.38
CA ASP A 234 -4.81 -6.80 -0.87
C ASP A 234 -3.88 -7.83 -0.22
N ILE A 235 -4.39 -8.52 0.78
CA ILE A 235 -3.67 -9.58 1.50
C ILE A 235 -3.95 -10.97 0.91
N SER A 236 -4.50 -11.08 -0.30
CA SER A 236 -4.88 -12.37 -0.91
C SER A 236 -3.71 -13.35 -1.06
N LYS A 237 -2.47 -12.85 -1.04
CA LYS A 237 -1.24 -13.65 -1.09
C LYS A 237 -0.67 -14.02 0.29
N VAL A 238 -1.21 -13.44 1.36
CA VAL A 238 -0.78 -13.69 2.74
C VAL A 238 -1.54 -14.89 3.30
N ASN A 239 -0.91 -15.73 4.13
CA ASN A 239 -1.57 -16.89 4.75
C ASN A 239 -1.03 -17.09 6.19
N PRO A 240 -1.90 -17.23 7.22
CA PRO A 240 -3.37 -17.19 7.19
C PRO A 240 -3.94 -15.79 7.07
N TRP A 241 -5.19 -15.68 6.59
CA TRP A 241 -5.95 -14.44 6.64
C TRP A 241 -6.56 -14.21 8.03
N LYS A 242 -6.36 -13.02 8.58
CA LYS A 242 -6.93 -12.50 9.83
C LYS A 242 -8.10 -11.55 9.56
N ARG A 243 -8.26 -11.08 8.32
CA ARG A 243 -9.39 -10.29 7.83
C ARG A 243 -9.74 -10.66 6.40
N TRP A 244 -10.82 -10.08 5.87
CA TRP A 244 -11.15 -10.20 4.45
C TRP A 244 -9.99 -9.71 3.58
N PRO A 245 -9.63 -10.42 2.49
CA PRO A 245 -8.41 -10.12 1.76
C PRO A 245 -8.37 -8.75 1.11
N VAL A 246 -9.51 -8.31 0.60
CA VAL A 246 -9.72 -7.01 -0.03
C VAL A 246 -11.00 -6.45 0.56
N ILE A 247 -10.94 -5.22 1.08
CA ILE A 247 -12.09 -4.54 1.69
C ILE A 247 -12.40 -3.18 1.05
N LYS A 248 -11.48 -2.67 0.21
CA LYS A 248 -11.67 -1.42 -0.54
C LYS A 248 -12.43 -1.69 -1.84
N HIS A 249 -13.45 -0.89 -2.10
CA HIS A 249 -14.15 -0.83 -3.37
C HIS A 249 -14.61 0.61 -3.63
N ALA A 250 -14.93 0.92 -4.88
CA ALA A 250 -15.45 2.22 -5.29
C ALA A 250 -16.88 2.05 -5.81
N LEU A 251 -17.78 2.92 -5.35
CA LEU A 251 -19.17 3.01 -5.79
C LEU A 251 -19.37 4.38 -6.43
N GLN A 252 -19.58 4.43 -7.75
CA GLN A 252 -19.87 5.68 -8.44
C GLN A 252 -21.17 6.29 -7.92
N LEU A 253 -21.16 7.58 -7.62
CA LEU A 253 -22.32 8.27 -7.10
C LEU A 253 -23.38 8.46 -8.19
N ARG A 254 -24.63 8.44 -7.74
CA ARG A 254 -25.81 8.93 -8.47
C ARG A 254 -26.45 10.06 -7.65
N SER A 255 -27.39 10.80 -8.24
CA SER A 255 -28.09 11.91 -7.56
C SER A 255 -28.76 11.48 -6.25
N GLU A 256 -29.20 10.24 -6.17
CA GLU A 256 -29.69 9.59 -4.97
C GLU A 256 -29.38 8.09 -5.05
N GLY A 257 -29.29 7.43 -3.89
CA GLY A 257 -29.12 6.00 -3.86
C GLY A 257 -29.02 5.43 -2.45
N SER A 258 -28.88 4.11 -2.40
CA SER A 258 -28.71 3.36 -1.17
C SER A 258 -27.71 2.23 -1.38
N TYR A 259 -26.89 1.95 -0.39
CA TYR A 259 -25.88 0.90 -0.48
C TYR A 259 -25.63 0.24 0.89
N ALA A 260 -25.20 -1.02 0.87
CA ALA A 260 -24.75 -1.74 2.06
C ALA A 260 -23.40 -2.39 1.78
N THR A 261 -22.44 -2.18 2.67
CA THR A 261 -21.10 -2.80 2.59
C THR A 261 -20.98 -3.92 3.63
N PRO A 262 -20.42 -5.09 3.28
CA PRO A 262 -20.30 -6.20 4.23
C PRO A 262 -19.36 -5.91 5.41
N THR A 263 -18.41 -4.98 5.24
CA THR A 263 -17.39 -4.67 6.25
C THR A 263 -17.64 -3.36 6.98
N GLY A 264 -18.58 -2.53 6.50
CA GLY A 264 -18.73 -1.17 7.01
C GLY A 264 -17.48 -0.32 6.77
N GLY A 265 -17.33 0.72 7.58
CA GLY A 265 -16.13 1.54 7.65
C GLY A 265 -16.40 3.03 7.55
N ILE A 266 -15.33 3.80 7.60
CA ILE A 266 -15.38 5.24 7.33
C ILE A 266 -15.81 5.44 5.88
N LEU A 267 -16.81 6.27 5.65
CA LEU A 267 -17.25 6.67 4.33
C LEU A 267 -16.31 7.73 3.78
N LEU A 268 -15.64 7.36 2.71
CA LEU A 268 -14.68 8.18 2.02
C LEU A 268 -15.19 8.52 0.62
N MET A 269 -14.75 9.65 0.08
CA MET A 269 -15.08 10.10 -1.26
C MET A 269 -13.81 10.17 -2.09
N ARG A 270 -13.85 9.55 -3.26
CA ARG A 270 -12.86 9.70 -4.32
C ARG A 270 -13.45 10.62 -5.38
N ILE A 271 -12.63 11.54 -5.89
CA ILE A 271 -13.02 12.51 -6.91
C ILE A 271 -12.13 12.31 -8.14
N ASP A 272 -12.74 12.03 -9.28
CA ASP A 272 -12.06 11.81 -10.56
C ASP A 272 -12.07 13.10 -11.42
N ALA A 273 -11.77 14.25 -10.78
CA ALA A 273 -11.57 15.55 -11.41
C ALA A 273 -11.02 16.58 -10.41
N ASP A 274 -10.31 17.58 -10.94
CA ASP A 274 -9.73 18.65 -10.14
C ASP A 274 -10.76 19.74 -9.81
N ASN A 275 -10.67 20.29 -8.60
CA ASN A 275 -11.41 21.49 -8.16
C ASN A 275 -12.94 21.39 -8.25
N ILE A 276 -13.51 20.20 -8.06
CA ILE A 276 -14.96 20.00 -7.98
C ILE A 276 -15.41 19.68 -6.55
N GLY A 277 -16.65 20.05 -6.22
CA GLY A 277 -17.24 19.88 -4.90
C GLY A 277 -18.67 19.33 -4.96
N ILE A 278 -19.09 18.70 -3.88
CA ILE A 278 -20.41 18.10 -3.74
C ILE A 278 -20.93 18.29 -2.31
N THR A 279 -22.23 18.48 -2.19
CA THR A 279 -22.95 18.51 -0.90
C THR A 279 -23.91 17.34 -0.86
N LEU A 280 -23.77 16.51 0.18
CA LEU A 280 -24.54 15.29 0.37
C LEU A 280 -25.38 15.38 1.65
N GLU A 281 -26.58 14.85 1.56
CA GLU A 281 -27.38 14.43 2.70
C GLU A 281 -27.20 12.91 2.85
N LEU A 282 -26.82 12.45 4.04
CA LEU A 282 -26.62 11.03 4.35
C LEU A 282 -27.62 10.61 5.43
N GLU A 283 -28.25 9.45 5.22
CA GLU A 283 -29.17 8.83 6.17
C GLU A 283 -28.63 7.46 6.59
N ASP A 284 -28.98 7.03 7.80
CA ASP A 284 -28.60 5.73 8.36
C ASP A 284 -27.06 5.51 8.43
N VAL A 285 -26.34 6.58 8.79
CA VAL A 285 -24.88 6.58 9.05
C VAL A 285 -24.58 7.02 10.48
N TYR A 286 -23.45 6.57 11.02
CA TYR A 286 -22.91 7.06 12.29
C TYR A 286 -21.90 8.18 12.05
N ARG A 287 -21.68 9.05 13.04
CA ARG A 287 -20.59 10.02 13.01
C ARG A 287 -19.35 9.44 13.69
N HIS A 288 -18.20 9.52 13.03
CA HIS A 288 -16.91 9.29 13.70
C HIS A 288 -16.35 10.60 14.23
N PRO A 289 -15.46 10.59 15.25
CA PRO A 289 -14.89 11.82 15.80
C PRO A 289 -14.21 12.63 14.71
N TRP A 290 -14.57 13.91 14.60
CA TRP A 290 -14.02 14.79 13.58
C TRP A 290 -12.92 15.69 14.17
N PHE A 291 -11.72 15.61 13.59
CA PHE A 291 -10.61 16.52 13.88
C PHE A 291 -9.95 16.90 12.56
N ASP A 292 -9.89 18.20 12.26
CA ASP A 292 -9.17 18.76 11.11
C ASP A 292 -8.32 19.95 11.58
N LEU A 293 -7.00 19.84 11.43
CA LEU A 293 -6.05 20.87 11.83
C LEU A 293 -6.26 22.20 11.08
N ARG A 294 -6.93 22.19 9.93
CA ARG A 294 -7.26 23.41 9.19
C ARG A 294 -8.50 24.12 9.74
N ASN A 295 -9.28 23.46 10.60
CA ASN A 295 -10.56 23.98 11.10
C ASN A 295 -10.49 24.29 12.61
N GLN A 296 -10.48 25.58 12.93
CA GLN A 296 -10.37 26.03 14.32
C GLN A 296 -11.51 25.53 15.22
N SER A 297 -12.74 25.48 14.71
CA SER A 297 -13.88 24.97 15.49
C SER A 297 -13.75 23.46 15.78
N ALA A 298 -13.21 22.68 14.85
CA ALA A 298 -12.94 21.25 15.06
C ALA A 298 -11.84 21.04 16.12
N ILE A 299 -10.80 21.88 16.10
CA ILE A 299 -9.74 21.86 17.12
C ILE A 299 -10.30 22.23 18.49
N ASP A 300 -11.08 23.30 18.58
CA ASP A 300 -11.60 23.81 19.85
C ASP A 300 -12.62 22.87 20.50
N ASP A 301 -13.42 22.16 19.71
CA ASP A 301 -14.42 21.20 20.22
C ASP A 301 -13.86 19.79 20.46
N TRP A 302 -12.59 19.51 20.13
CA TRP A 302 -12.07 18.14 20.13
C TRP A 302 -12.32 17.36 21.43
N ASP A 303 -12.16 17.99 22.60
CA ASP A 303 -12.38 17.32 23.88
C ASP A 303 -13.83 16.89 24.11
N ASN A 304 -14.81 17.58 23.53
CA ASN A 304 -16.20 17.16 23.55
C ASN A 304 -16.49 16.14 22.43
N GLU A 305 -16.00 16.42 21.22
CA GLU A 305 -16.17 15.58 20.03
C GLU A 305 -15.69 14.14 20.28
N ARG A 306 -14.51 13.99 20.89
CA ARG A 306 -13.92 12.68 21.23
C ARG A 306 -14.70 11.92 22.30
N LEU A 307 -15.59 12.58 23.05
CA LEU A 307 -16.46 11.92 24.03
C LEU A 307 -17.81 11.55 23.40
N ARG A 308 -18.35 12.40 22.52
CA ARG A 308 -19.66 12.20 21.87
C ARG A 308 -19.65 11.08 20.82
N HIS A 309 -18.54 10.91 20.11
CA HIS A 309 -18.49 10.05 18.92
C HIS A 309 -17.48 8.89 19.02
N ASN A 310 -17.16 8.42 20.24
CA ASN A 310 -16.09 7.43 20.47
C ASN A 310 -16.43 5.96 20.19
N LEU A 311 -17.65 5.64 19.77
CA LEU A 311 -18.13 4.25 19.69
C LEU A 311 -17.85 3.56 18.36
N VAL A 312 -17.55 4.31 17.30
CA VAL A 312 -17.22 3.71 16.00
C VAL A 312 -15.83 3.06 16.05
N PRO A 313 -15.58 1.95 15.34
CA PRO A 313 -14.30 1.22 15.44
C PRO A 313 -13.08 2.00 14.94
N TRP A 314 -13.25 2.80 13.89
CA TRP A 314 -12.18 3.54 13.21
C TRP A 314 -12.54 5.00 13.08
N THR A 315 -11.53 5.86 13.20
CA THR A 315 -11.67 7.29 12.93
C THR A 315 -10.55 7.76 12.02
N MET A 316 -10.86 8.79 11.23
CA MET A 316 -9.90 9.48 10.40
C MET A 316 -9.82 10.93 10.86
N PHE A 317 -8.60 11.45 10.96
CA PHE A 317 -8.33 12.82 11.34
C PHE A 317 -7.31 13.43 10.38
N PHE A 318 -7.39 14.75 10.23
CA PHE A 318 -6.83 15.43 9.07
C PHE A 318 -5.84 16.51 9.47
N GLY A 319 -4.65 16.46 8.89
CA GLY A 319 -3.72 17.58 8.82
C GLY A 319 -3.90 18.38 7.54
N ASP A 320 -2.92 19.25 7.28
CA ASP A 320 -2.83 20.00 6.04
C ASP A 320 -2.59 19.08 4.83
N ILE A 321 -1.58 18.19 4.95
CA ILE A 321 -1.16 17.29 3.87
C ILE A 321 -1.01 15.84 4.30
N VAL A 322 -1.15 15.52 5.60
CA VAL A 322 -1.13 14.15 6.10
C VAL A 322 -2.44 13.81 6.79
N PHE A 323 -3.08 12.72 6.37
CA PHE A 323 -4.23 12.17 7.09
C PHE A 323 -3.86 10.90 7.82
N SER A 324 -4.56 10.61 8.89
CA SER A 324 -4.35 9.40 9.68
C SER A 324 -5.66 8.69 9.93
N CYS A 325 -5.66 7.37 9.76
CA CYS A 325 -6.80 6.51 10.03
C CYS A 325 -6.43 5.40 11.01
N LEU A 326 -6.90 5.54 12.23
CA LEU A 326 -6.53 4.68 13.36
C LEU A 326 -7.77 4.13 14.05
N GLN A 327 -7.57 3.16 14.94
CA GLN A 327 -8.68 2.70 15.79
C GLN A 327 -9.12 3.87 16.68
N THR A 328 -10.42 4.12 16.76
CA THR A 328 -10.98 5.25 17.52
C THR A 328 -10.49 5.27 18.95
N LYS A 329 -10.40 4.10 19.60
CA LYS A 329 -9.89 3.94 20.97
C LYS A 329 -8.46 4.47 21.17
N ALA A 330 -7.62 4.44 20.14
CA ALA A 330 -6.25 4.93 20.19
C ALA A 330 -6.18 6.45 20.03
N VAL A 331 -7.19 7.07 19.43
CA VAL A 331 -7.23 8.51 19.14
C VAL A 331 -7.95 9.27 20.26
N VAL A 332 -9.09 8.77 20.75
CA VAL A 332 -9.93 9.47 21.76
C VAL A 332 -9.27 9.60 23.15
N LYS A 333 -8.13 8.92 23.36
CA LYS A 333 -7.27 9.11 24.55
C LYS A 333 -6.48 10.42 24.51
N LEU A 334 -6.30 11.00 23.33
CA LEU A 334 -5.55 12.24 23.12
C LEU A 334 -6.46 13.44 23.43
N ASN A 335 -5.95 14.36 24.24
CA ASN A 335 -6.61 15.66 24.45
C ASN A 335 -6.38 16.57 23.23
N LYS A 336 -6.94 17.79 23.27
CA LYS A 336 -6.80 18.79 22.21
C LYS A 336 -5.34 19.09 21.86
N ASP A 337 -4.50 19.37 22.85
CA ASP A 337 -3.11 19.77 22.64
C ASP A 337 -2.27 18.63 22.05
N ASP A 338 -2.51 17.39 22.50
CA ASP A 338 -1.86 16.19 21.98
C ASP A 338 -2.25 15.94 20.52
N MET A 339 -3.53 16.13 20.14
CA MET A 339 -3.97 16.02 18.74
C MET A 339 -3.36 17.10 17.85
N VAL A 340 -3.32 18.35 18.31
CA VAL A 340 -2.70 19.45 17.56
C VAL A 340 -1.22 19.18 17.36
N PHE A 341 -0.50 18.75 18.40
CA PHE A 341 0.91 18.39 18.30
C PHE A 341 1.11 17.24 17.31
N LEU A 342 0.35 16.14 17.47
CA LEU A 342 0.46 14.96 16.62
C LEU A 342 0.32 15.31 15.15
N GLN A 343 -0.78 16.00 14.81
CA GLN A 343 -1.11 16.25 13.42
C GLN A 343 -0.17 17.27 12.79
N THR A 344 0.23 18.30 13.54
CA THR A 344 1.23 19.28 13.12
C THR A 344 2.59 18.62 12.89
N TYR A 345 2.99 17.68 13.76
CA TYR A 345 4.23 16.94 13.60
C TYR A 345 4.23 16.12 12.31
N MET A 346 3.16 15.36 12.06
CA MET A 346 3.04 14.52 10.87
C MET A 346 3.08 15.35 9.57
N ASP A 347 2.35 16.47 9.52
CA ASP A 347 2.42 17.41 8.39
C ASP A 347 3.84 17.94 8.19
N ASN A 348 4.49 18.38 9.27
CA ASN A 348 5.83 18.94 9.18
C ASN A 348 6.88 17.91 8.74
N VAL A 349 6.73 16.63 9.10
CA VAL A 349 7.59 15.54 8.60
C VAL A 349 7.52 15.46 7.08
N VAL A 350 6.32 15.42 6.51
CA VAL A 350 6.14 15.33 5.05
C VAL A 350 6.57 16.62 4.35
N LYS A 351 6.24 17.80 4.90
CA LYS A 351 6.66 19.10 4.35
C LYS A 351 8.18 19.27 4.32
N ILE A 352 8.86 18.97 5.44
CA ILE A 352 10.32 19.12 5.51
C ILE A 352 11.02 18.12 4.54
N MET A 353 10.46 16.92 4.37
CA MET A 353 10.94 15.93 3.39
C MET A 353 10.80 16.43 1.95
N HIS A 354 9.64 17.00 1.57
CA HIS A 354 9.44 17.65 0.27
C HIS A 354 10.45 18.78 0.05
N ASN A 355 10.56 19.70 1.02
CA ASN A 355 11.46 20.84 0.90
C ASN A 355 12.93 20.40 0.81
N PHE A 356 13.33 19.33 1.51
CA PHE A 356 14.68 18.76 1.41
C PHE A 356 14.94 18.10 0.07
N ARG A 357 13.96 17.36 -0.46
CA ARG A 357 14.07 16.74 -1.79
C ARG A 357 14.04 17.75 -2.92
N GLY A 358 13.42 18.91 -2.71
CA GLY A 358 13.19 19.91 -3.74
C GLY A 358 11.92 19.69 -4.55
N SER A 359 10.97 18.89 -4.03
CA SER A 359 9.60 18.86 -4.53
C SER A 359 8.74 19.89 -3.79
N ASP A 360 7.64 20.31 -4.41
CA ASP A 360 6.70 21.26 -3.80
C ASP A 360 5.55 20.50 -3.14
N TRP A 361 5.47 20.56 -1.81
CA TRP A 361 4.40 19.91 -1.05
C TRP A 361 3.03 20.54 -1.31
N THR A 362 2.94 21.78 -1.81
CA THR A 362 1.66 22.47 -2.07
C THR A 362 0.92 21.92 -3.29
N THR A 363 1.66 21.28 -4.20
CA THR A 363 1.14 20.64 -5.41
C THR A 363 1.29 19.13 -5.37
N ALA A 364 1.91 18.60 -4.31
CA ALA A 364 1.94 17.19 -4.03
C ALA A 364 0.58 16.70 -3.53
N GLY A 365 0.29 15.42 -3.76
CA GLY A 365 -0.84 14.78 -3.11
C GLY A 365 -0.64 14.70 -1.60
N ILE A 366 -1.74 14.44 -0.90
CA ILE A 366 -1.72 14.12 0.51
C ILE A 366 -0.97 12.78 0.74
N GLU A 367 -0.45 12.62 1.95
CA GLU A 367 -0.02 11.33 2.49
C GLU A 367 -1.09 10.81 3.44
N VAL A 368 -1.24 9.49 3.52
CA VAL A 368 -2.18 8.86 4.44
C VAL A 368 -1.46 7.79 5.24
N PHE A 369 -1.55 7.85 6.56
CA PHE A 369 -1.12 6.77 7.44
C PHE A 369 -2.34 6.00 7.95
N ALA A 370 -2.30 4.68 7.87
CA ALA A 370 -3.32 3.83 8.43
C ALA A 370 -2.70 2.61 9.13
N VAL A 371 -3.49 2.00 10.01
CA VAL A 371 -3.11 0.71 10.61
C VAL A 371 -4.12 -0.38 10.26
N ASP A 372 -3.62 -1.62 10.27
CA ASP A 372 -4.41 -2.81 10.00
C ASP A 372 -4.04 -3.96 10.92
N ILE A 373 -4.98 -4.89 11.15
CA ILE A 373 -4.72 -6.16 11.83
C ILE A 373 -3.80 -7.07 11.00
N GLN A 374 -3.78 -6.87 9.68
CA GLN A 374 -2.92 -7.57 8.76
C GLN A 374 -2.66 -6.75 7.51
N ILE A 375 -1.38 -6.52 7.24
CA ILE A 375 -0.87 -5.84 6.04
C ILE A 375 -0.27 -6.85 5.06
N ALA A 376 -0.03 -6.42 3.82
CA ALA A 376 0.41 -7.26 2.71
C ALA A 376 1.88 -7.69 2.81
N ALA A 377 2.73 -6.87 3.45
CA ALA A 377 4.15 -7.17 3.63
C ALA A 377 4.73 -6.47 4.87
N GLY A 378 5.79 -7.07 5.43
CA GLY A 378 6.62 -6.43 6.44
C GLY A 378 5.94 -6.16 7.78
N TRP A 379 6.58 -5.28 8.56
CA TRP A 379 6.03 -4.74 9.82
C TRP A 379 5.36 -3.36 9.62
N GLY A 380 5.73 -2.68 8.55
CA GLY A 380 5.03 -1.59 7.90
C GLY A 380 5.44 -1.58 6.43
N HIS A 381 4.72 -0.83 5.61
CA HIS A 381 5.15 -0.51 4.25
C HIS A 381 4.59 0.82 3.75
N SER A 382 5.33 1.40 2.82
CA SER A 382 4.97 2.59 2.06
C SER A 382 3.87 2.33 1.03
N GLY A 383 3.28 3.41 0.53
CA GLY A 383 2.12 3.38 -0.36
C GLY A 383 1.09 4.43 0.01
N MET A 384 -0.09 4.31 -0.60
CA MET A 384 -1.25 5.16 -0.32
C MET A 384 -2.42 4.28 0.13
N PRO A 385 -2.57 4.05 1.45
CA PRO A 385 -1.83 4.66 2.56
C PRO A 385 -0.49 3.97 2.86
N VAL A 386 0.35 4.65 3.62
CA VAL A 386 1.38 4.02 4.46
C VAL A 386 0.65 3.15 5.49
N LEU A 387 1.01 1.87 5.55
CA LEU A 387 0.35 0.89 6.41
C LEU A 387 1.29 0.32 7.46
N GLY A 388 0.85 0.36 8.71
CA GLY A 388 1.47 -0.35 9.82
C GLY A 388 0.55 -1.42 10.41
N HIS A 389 1.12 -2.42 11.11
CA HIS A 389 0.29 -3.27 11.96
C HIS A 389 -0.31 -2.46 13.11
N LEU A 390 -1.42 -2.92 13.70
CA LEU A 390 -2.13 -2.25 14.81
C LEU A 390 -1.23 -1.60 15.88
N PRO A 391 -0.15 -2.22 16.39
CA PRO A 391 0.69 -1.60 17.42
C PRO A 391 1.35 -0.27 17.00
N TRP A 392 1.49 0.02 15.71
CA TRP A 392 2.01 1.30 15.22
C TRP A 392 1.11 2.48 15.60
N GLN A 393 -0.17 2.24 15.87
CA GLN A 393 -1.05 3.28 16.40
C GLN A 393 -0.60 3.74 17.78
N ASP A 394 0.03 2.88 18.58
CA ASP A 394 0.44 3.24 19.94
C ASP A 394 1.67 4.14 19.91
N SER A 395 2.68 3.82 19.08
CA SER A 395 3.84 4.69 18.88
C SER A 395 3.49 5.99 18.18
N SER A 396 2.54 5.97 17.25
CA SER A 396 2.07 7.18 16.57
C SER A 396 1.12 8.03 17.38
N THR A 397 0.61 7.56 18.52
CA THR A 397 -0.24 8.36 19.42
C THR A 397 0.43 8.64 20.77
N ASP A 398 1.66 8.19 20.97
CA ASP A 398 2.44 8.50 22.18
C ASP A 398 3.33 9.74 21.93
N ILE A 399 2.88 10.89 22.43
CA ILE A 399 3.58 12.17 22.27
C ILE A 399 5.00 12.13 22.86
N LYS A 400 5.21 11.39 23.95
CA LYS A 400 6.53 11.26 24.58
C LYS A 400 7.43 10.39 23.72
N ASP A 401 6.91 9.30 23.17
CA ASP A 401 7.66 8.46 22.26
C ASP A 401 8.03 9.22 20.97
N ILE A 402 7.08 9.93 20.35
CA ILE A 402 7.35 10.76 19.15
C ILE A 402 8.50 11.73 19.40
N LYS A 403 8.48 12.47 20.52
CA LYS A 403 9.55 13.41 20.88
C LYS A 403 10.90 12.72 21.13
N LYS A 404 10.89 11.48 21.62
CA LYS A 404 12.10 10.71 21.94
C LYS A 404 12.69 10.00 20.72
N THR A 405 11.85 9.50 19.83
CA THR A 405 12.24 8.57 18.76
C THR A 405 12.16 9.21 17.38
N SER A 406 11.41 10.31 17.22
CA SER A 406 10.99 10.88 15.93
C SER A 406 10.07 9.97 15.12
N ASN A 407 9.32 9.07 15.77
CA ASN A 407 8.39 8.16 15.10
C ASN A 407 9.03 7.44 13.89
N ILE A 408 10.10 6.70 14.17
CA ILE A 408 11.03 6.19 13.16
C ILE A 408 10.31 5.35 12.09
N GLY A 409 9.42 4.44 12.50
CA GLY A 409 8.72 3.56 11.56
C GLY A 409 7.92 4.34 10.50
N ILE A 410 7.10 5.30 10.92
CA ILE A 410 6.28 6.08 9.99
C ILE A 410 7.15 6.99 9.11
N THR A 411 8.15 7.64 9.71
CA THR A 411 9.07 8.52 8.97
C THR A 411 9.85 7.75 7.90
N HIS A 412 10.22 6.50 8.16
CA HIS A 412 10.85 5.59 7.20
C HIS A 412 9.95 5.31 6.00
N GLU A 413 8.66 5.02 6.22
CA GLU A 413 7.71 4.73 5.14
C GLU A 413 7.34 5.97 4.32
N PHE A 414 7.19 7.14 4.95
CA PHE A 414 7.08 8.40 4.21
C PHE A 414 8.35 8.67 3.39
N GLY A 415 9.52 8.32 3.93
CA GLY A 415 10.79 8.38 3.22
C GLY A 415 10.79 7.55 1.93
N HIS A 416 10.16 6.37 1.92
CA HIS A 416 9.99 5.57 0.71
C HIS A 416 9.04 6.23 -0.30
N ASN A 417 7.88 6.74 0.13
CA ASN A 417 6.96 7.48 -0.75
C ASN A 417 7.64 8.70 -1.39
N LEU A 418 8.49 9.38 -0.60
CA LEU A 418 9.18 10.59 -1.01
C LEU A 418 10.60 10.33 -1.54
N GLN A 419 10.98 9.08 -1.80
CA GLN A 419 12.35 8.73 -2.14
C GLN A 419 12.83 9.42 -3.43
N ASN A 420 14.01 10.04 -3.36
CA ASN A 420 14.67 10.62 -4.53
C ASN A 420 15.44 9.54 -5.29
N TRP A 421 14.78 8.87 -6.24
CA TRP A 421 15.37 7.79 -7.03
C TRP A 421 16.62 8.20 -7.82
N ALA A 422 16.77 9.49 -8.15
CA ALA A 422 17.95 10.01 -8.83
C ALA A 422 19.18 10.16 -7.91
N ALA A 423 18.95 10.33 -6.61
CA ALA A 423 19.98 10.26 -5.56
C ALA A 423 20.18 8.84 -5.01
N THR A 424 19.29 7.90 -5.36
CA THR A 424 19.32 6.52 -4.87
C THR A 424 20.28 5.69 -5.73
N LEU A 425 21.45 5.43 -5.14
CA LEU A 425 22.50 4.61 -5.72
C LEU A 425 22.20 3.11 -5.56
N LYS A 426 23.03 2.26 -6.16
CA LYS A 426 22.90 0.79 -6.14
C LYS A 426 22.61 0.28 -4.72
N TRP A 427 21.60 -0.58 -4.59
CA TRP A 427 21.10 -1.14 -3.32
C TRP A 427 20.63 -0.11 -2.27
N GLY A 428 20.40 1.14 -2.67
CA GLY A 428 20.06 2.24 -1.77
C GLY A 428 18.58 2.39 -1.40
N THR A 429 17.69 1.47 -1.80
CA THR A 429 16.24 1.57 -1.53
C THR A 429 15.90 1.68 -0.04
N GLU A 430 16.68 1.01 0.82
CA GLU A 430 16.55 1.07 2.29
C GLU A 430 17.56 2.03 2.93
N VAL A 431 18.17 2.89 2.11
CA VAL A 431 19.19 3.84 2.53
C VAL A 431 18.70 5.26 2.33
N THR A 432 18.28 5.64 1.12
CA THR A 432 17.93 7.04 0.81
C THR A 432 16.57 7.44 1.34
N ASN A 433 15.63 6.51 1.52
CA ASN A 433 14.43 6.73 2.34
C ASN A 433 14.78 7.17 3.77
N ASN A 434 15.86 6.63 4.34
CA ASN A 434 16.26 6.94 5.71
C ASN A 434 17.05 8.25 5.84
N VAL A 435 17.51 8.87 4.75
CA VAL A 435 18.25 10.14 4.84
C VAL A 435 17.39 11.28 5.39
N TYR A 436 16.09 11.23 5.15
CA TYR A 436 15.12 12.21 5.66
C TYR A 436 15.04 12.24 7.20
N HIS A 437 15.39 11.15 7.88
CA HIS A 437 15.41 11.15 9.34
C HIS A 437 16.40 12.18 9.91
N PHE A 438 17.48 12.54 9.20
CA PHE A 438 18.42 13.55 9.70
C PHE A 438 17.72 14.88 9.98
N ILE A 439 17.02 15.42 8.98
CA ILE A 439 16.31 16.69 9.09
C ILE A 439 15.10 16.61 10.01
N VAL A 440 14.36 15.50 10.00
CA VAL A 440 13.19 15.31 10.87
C VAL A 440 13.62 15.30 12.34
N ARG A 441 14.69 14.56 12.65
CA ARG A 441 15.22 14.46 14.01
C ARG A 441 15.83 15.75 14.49
N GLY A 442 16.69 16.35 13.67
CA GLY A 442 17.40 17.59 14.00
C GLY A 442 16.44 18.75 14.24
N HIS A 443 15.44 18.90 13.37
CA HIS A 443 14.63 20.12 13.32
C HIS A 443 13.25 20.00 13.95
N LEU A 444 12.62 18.82 13.98
CA LEU A 444 11.24 18.68 14.48
C LEU A 444 11.17 18.17 15.93
N VAL A 445 12.20 17.45 16.40
CA VAL A 445 12.24 16.90 17.77
C VAL A 445 13.56 17.14 18.51
N ASN A 446 14.47 17.96 17.94
CA ASN A 446 15.73 18.36 18.56
C ASN A 446 16.59 17.17 19.04
N LEU A 447 16.63 16.11 18.23
CA LEU A 447 17.48 14.94 18.44
C LEU A 447 18.74 15.06 17.57
N THR A 448 19.83 14.45 18.01
CA THR A 448 21.05 14.37 17.19
C THR A 448 20.76 13.72 15.84
N ALA A 449 21.06 14.47 14.77
CA ALA A 449 20.92 14.05 13.38
C ALA A 449 22.23 13.47 12.83
N TYR A 450 23.31 14.23 12.95
CA TYR A 450 24.65 13.91 12.44
C TYR A 450 25.61 13.63 13.59
N GLY A 451 26.34 12.52 13.52
CA GLY A 451 27.29 12.14 14.56
C GLY A 451 27.61 10.65 14.56
N PHE A 452 28.78 10.32 15.07
CA PHE A 452 29.13 8.93 15.38
C PHE A 452 28.19 8.37 16.45
N ASN A 453 27.85 7.08 16.36
CA ASN A 453 26.99 6.37 17.30
C ASN A 453 25.53 6.87 17.37
N VAL A 454 25.05 7.56 16.33
CA VAL A 454 23.62 7.76 16.12
C VAL A 454 23.02 6.42 15.72
N SER A 455 22.42 5.71 16.67
CA SER A 455 22.15 4.26 16.59
C SER A 455 21.33 3.79 15.38
N TRP A 456 20.52 4.65 14.77
CA TRP A 456 19.70 4.31 13.61
C TRP A 456 20.39 4.61 12.26
N ALA A 457 21.43 5.46 12.24
CA ALA A 457 22.06 5.94 11.01
C ALA A 457 23.54 5.58 10.88
N PHE A 458 24.25 5.64 12.00
CA PHE A 458 25.69 5.48 12.03
C PHE A 458 26.14 4.87 13.35
N GLY A 459 25.53 3.71 13.66
CA GLY A 459 26.01 2.84 14.72
C GLY A 459 27.27 2.09 14.29
N TRP A 460 27.81 1.29 15.21
CA TRP A 460 29.01 0.49 14.95
C TRP A 460 28.82 -0.54 13.83
N HIS A 461 27.57 -0.92 13.53
CA HIS A 461 27.25 -1.81 12.42
C HIS A 461 27.52 -1.15 11.06
N GLU A 462 26.99 0.05 10.83
CA GLU A 462 27.18 0.80 9.57
C GLU A 462 28.64 1.19 9.39
N VAL A 463 29.33 1.59 10.46
CA VAL A 463 30.78 1.88 10.45
C VAL A 463 31.58 0.66 9.97
N LYS A 464 31.27 -0.53 10.51
CA LYS A 464 31.93 -1.77 10.10
C LYS A 464 31.69 -2.07 8.62
N GLN A 465 30.45 -1.94 8.15
CA GLN A 465 30.12 -2.15 6.73
C GLN A 465 30.89 -1.18 5.80
N VAL A 466 31.03 0.09 6.19
CA VAL A 466 31.83 1.07 5.42
C VAL A 466 33.28 0.59 5.30
N ILE A 467 33.89 0.15 6.40
CA ILE A 467 35.27 -0.35 6.41
C ILE A 467 35.42 -1.62 5.54
N ASP A 468 34.44 -2.52 5.59
CA ASP A 468 34.44 -3.75 4.78
C ASP A 468 34.34 -3.42 3.28
N ILE A 469 33.55 -2.41 2.89
CA ILE A 469 33.48 -1.91 1.50
C ILE A 469 34.85 -1.39 1.04
N TRP A 470 35.54 -0.60 1.88
CA TRP A 470 36.85 -0.03 1.52
C TRP A 470 37.96 -1.06 1.36
N LYS A 471 37.82 -2.22 2.00
CA LYS A 471 38.74 -3.36 1.84
C LYS A 471 38.42 -4.20 0.61
N GLY A 472 37.20 -4.10 0.10
CA GLY A 472 36.75 -4.80 -1.10
C GLY A 472 37.13 -4.08 -2.39
N THR A 473 36.82 -4.72 -3.51
CA THR A 473 37.07 -4.20 -4.86
C THR A 473 35.80 -3.92 -5.66
N ASP A 474 34.66 -4.38 -5.17
CA ASP A 474 33.40 -4.34 -5.91
C ASP A 474 32.55 -3.14 -5.51
N TYR A 475 31.93 -2.50 -6.50
CA TYR A 475 30.93 -1.48 -6.25
C TYR A 475 29.61 -2.10 -5.78
N ASN A 476 29.25 -1.84 -4.51
CA ASN A 476 28.03 -2.34 -3.88
C ASN A 476 27.14 -1.23 -3.30
N GLY A 477 27.29 0.00 -3.80
CA GLY A 477 26.53 1.14 -3.30
C GLY A 477 27.10 1.73 -2.01
N VAL A 478 26.30 2.55 -1.36
CA VAL A 478 26.60 3.20 -0.09
C VAL A 478 25.54 2.86 0.95
N ASN A 479 25.92 2.86 2.23
CA ASN A 479 24.98 2.73 3.33
C ASN A 479 24.61 4.11 3.89
N LEU A 480 23.69 4.14 4.86
CA LEU A 480 23.18 5.38 5.46
C LEU A 480 24.26 6.20 6.16
N GLY A 481 25.28 5.50 6.67
CA GLY A 481 26.46 6.09 7.28
C GLY A 481 27.24 7.01 6.35
N TYR A 482 27.26 6.73 5.04
CA TYR A 482 27.85 7.61 4.04
C TYR A 482 27.25 9.01 4.11
N TYR A 483 25.91 9.11 4.08
CA TYR A 483 25.21 10.39 4.11
C TYR A 483 25.34 11.09 5.47
N ASN A 484 25.30 10.34 6.58
CA ASN A 484 25.57 10.91 7.91
C ASN A 484 26.96 11.56 7.94
N TRP A 485 27.96 10.86 7.40
CA TRP A 485 29.34 11.31 7.36
C TRP A 485 29.52 12.55 6.48
N LEU A 486 28.82 12.64 5.34
CA LEU A 486 28.80 13.86 4.53
C LEU A 486 28.28 15.06 5.32
N GLY A 487 27.18 14.88 6.06
CA GLY A 487 26.62 15.93 6.91
C GLY A 487 27.54 16.34 8.06
N MET A 488 28.31 15.40 8.63
CA MET A 488 29.32 15.72 9.64
C MET A 488 30.50 16.51 9.08
N LEU A 489 31.00 16.14 7.90
CA LEU A 489 32.19 16.74 7.31
C LEU A 489 31.90 18.10 6.69
N PHE A 490 30.80 18.21 5.94
CA PHE A 490 30.50 19.38 5.12
C PHE A 490 29.20 20.08 5.50
N GLY A 491 28.44 19.57 6.45
CA GLY A 491 27.20 20.19 6.91
C GLY A 491 25.97 19.71 6.13
N GLU A 492 24.80 19.85 6.77
CA GLU A 492 23.49 19.48 6.20
C GLU A 492 23.23 20.13 4.84
N GLY A 493 23.70 21.36 4.65
CA GLY A 493 23.52 22.10 3.40
C GLY A 493 24.08 21.39 2.17
N LEU A 494 25.15 20.59 2.31
CA LEU A 494 25.65 19.76 1.21
C LEU A 494 24.58 18.75 0.77
N LEU A 495 23.98 18.04 1.72
CA LEU A 495 22.97 17.02 1.42
C LEU A 495 21.73 17.66 0.79
N VAL A 496 21.27 18.80 1.33
CA VAL A 496 20.13 19.54 0.75
C VAL A 496 20.41 19.92 -0.70
N ASN A 497 21.56 20.55 -0.98
CA ASN A 497 21.91 20.98 -2.32
C ASN A 497 22.00 19.79 -3.30
N LEU A 498 22.63 18.68 -2.87
CA LEU A 498 22.73 17.47 -3.70
C LEU A 498 21.37 16.79 -3.95
N TRP A 499 20.48 16.74 -2.96
CA TRP A 499 19.13 16.21 -3.13
C TRP A 499 18.34 17.04 -4.13
N HIS A 500 18.40 18.37 -4.03
CA HIS A 500 17.76 19.26 -4.99
C HIS A 500 18.31 19.07 -6.40
N GLU A 501 19.63 19.09 -6.58
CA GLU A 501 20.26 18.95 -7.89
C GLU A 501 19.88 17.62 -8.57
N THR A 502 19.93 16.52 -7.82
CA THR A 502 19.53 15.21 -8.35
C THR A 502 18.03 15.14 -8.65
N PHE A 503 17.17 15.71 -7.81
CA PHE A 503 15.73 15.72 -8.04
C PHE A 503 15.35 16.52 -9.30
N HIS A 504 15.94 17.70 -9.49
CA HIS A 504 15.66 18.55 -10.66
C HIS A 504 16.23 17.95 -11.95
N ASN A 505 17.31 17.16 -11.87
CA ASN A 505 17.91 16.47 -13.01
C ASN A 505 17.44 15.00 -13.17
N ARG A 506 16.44 14.55 -12.39
CA ARG A 506 16.04 13.13 -12.32
C ARG A 506 15.76 12.45 -13.66
N ASN A 507 15.26 13.19 -14.65
CA ASN A 507 14.94 12.66 -15.97
C ASN A 507 16.19 12.25 -16.78
N SER A 508 17.35 12.86 -16.50
CA SER A 508 18.61 12.51 -17.17
C SER A 508 19.40 11.43 -16.42
N LEU A 509 19.10 11.20 -15.14
CA LEU A 509 19.80 10.29 -14.22
C LEU A 509 19.20 8.88 -14.20
N ASN A 510 19.13 8.27 -15.39
CA ASN A 510 18.45 6.99 -15.64
C ASN A 510 19.36 5.75 -15.64
N SER A 511 20.63 5.89 -15.28
CA SER A 511 21.55 4.77 -15.09
C SER A 511 22.42 5.00 -13.86
N GLU A 512 22.92 3.91 -13.27
CA GLU A 512 23.77 3.97 -12.08
C GLU A 512 25.03 4.82 -12.30
N GLU A 513 25.70 4.64 -13.43
CA GLU A 513 26.88 5.41 -13.81
C GLU A 513 26.59 6.92 -13.87
N LYS A 514 25.45 7.33 -14.46
CA LYS A 514 25.06 8.74 -14.52
C LYS A 514 24.78 9.30 -13.13
N LYS A 515 24.08 8.55 -12.27
CA LYS A 515 23.78 8.97 -10.89
C LYS A 515 25.07 9.20 -10.10
N VAL A 516 25.99 8.24 -10.12
CA VAL A 516 27.28 8.31 -9.41
C VAL A 516 28.11 9.50 -9.90
N ASN A 517 28.30 9.62 -11.21
CA ASN A 517 29.16 10.67 -11.78
C ASN A 517 28.55 12.07 -11.60
N PHE A 518 27.23 12.20 -11.71
CA PHE A 518 26.53 13.46 -11.39
C PHE A 518 26.67 13.82 -9.91
N TRP A 519 26.41 12.86 -9.02
CA TRP A 519 26.54 13.04 -7.57
C TRP A 519 27.93 13.55 -7.18
N LEU A 520 28.99 12.88 -7.66
CA LEU A 520 30.37 13.23 -7.34
C LEU A 520 30.80 14.57 -7.95
N THR A 521 30.43 14.84 -9.21
CA THR A 521 30.72 16.12 -9.85
C THR A 521 30.10 17.28 -9.06
N LYS A 522 28.83 17.15 -8.67
CA LYS A 522 28.14 18.16 -7.86
C LYS A 522 28.76 18.29 -6.48
N MET A 523 29.09 17.18 -5.83
CA MET A 523 29.77 17.18 -4.54
C MET A 523 31.10 17.93 -4.59
N CYS A 524 31.94 17.72 -5.61
CA CYS A 524 33.18 18.48 -5.78
C CYS A 524 32.92 19.99 -5.91
N SER A 525 31.91 20.37 -6.69
CA SER A 525 31.58 21.79 -6.89
C SER A 525 31.00 22.47 -5.64
N GLU A 526 30.14 21.79 -4.87
CA GLU A 526 29.54 22.33 -3.64
C GLU A 526 30.59 22.49 -2.53
N THR A 527 31.45 21.48 -2.39
CA THR A 527 32.51 21.47 -1.36
C THR A 527 33.73 22.30 -1.74
N GLU A 528 33.88 22.66 -3.02
CA GLU A 528 35.09 23.24 -3.61
C GLU A 528 36.35 22.38 -3.35
N HIS A 529 36.16 21.06 -3.32
CA HIS A 529 37.21 20.09 -3.09
C HIS A 529 37.18 18.97 -4.12
N ASN A 530 38.36 18.49 -4.48
CA ASN A 530 38.46 17.23 -5.19
C ASN A 530 38.32 16.09 -4.17
N VAL A 531 37.11 15.54 -4.07
CA VAL A 531 36.80 14.43 -3.17
C VAL A 531 37.07 13.05 -3.79
N ILE A 532 37.45 12.99 -5.08
CA ILE A 532 37.56 11.72 -5.82
C ILE A 532 38.50 10.72 -5.15
N PRO A 533 39.72 11.07 -4.71
CA PRO A 533 40.62 10.10 -4.07
C PRO A 533 40.01 9.44 -2.82
N TRP A 534 39.16 10.16 -2.08
CA TRP A 534 38.42 9.63 -0.94
C TRP A 534 37.21 8.80 -1.39
N GLN A 535 36.47 9.28 -2.37
CA GLN A 535 35.26 8.60 -2.87
C GLN A 535 35.58 7.29 -3.59
N GLU A 536 36.79 7.13 -4.15
CA GLU A 536 37.28 5.86 -4.71
C GLU A 536 37.24 4.69 -3.72
N LEU A 537 37.24 4.95 -2.40
CA LEU A 537 37.13 3.89 -1.40
C LEU A 537 35.83 3.08 -1.50
N TRP A 538 34.77 3.63 -2.10
CA TRP A 538 33.52 2.89 -2.34
C TRP A 538 33.51 2.13 -3.68
N ASN A 539 34.63 2.10 -4.41
CA ASN A 539 34.76 1.48 -5.72
C ASN A 539 33.76 2.02 -6.75
N PHE A 540 33.33 3.28 -6.64
CA PHE A 540 32.39 3.91 -7.57
C PHE A 540 32.84 3.76 -9.04
N PRO A 541 31.90 3.56 -9.99
CA PRO A 541 32.19 3.61 -11.43
C PRO A 541 32.40 5.06 -11.91
N ILE A 542 33.54 5.65 -11.54
CA ILE A 542 33.86 7.07 -11.81
C ILE A 542 34.49 7.21 -13.20
N ASP A 543 33.88 8.02 -14.06
CA ASP A 543 34.35 8.30 -15.42
C ASP A 543 35.45 9.40 -15.45
N ASN A 544 36.12 9.52 -16.60
CA ASN A 544 37.20 10.49 -16.80
C ASN A 544 36.71 11.94 -16.78
N ASN A 545 35.45 12.19 -17.14
CA ASN A 545 34.89 13.53 -17.16
C ASN A 545 34.75 14.06 -15.73
N THR A 546 34.17 13.26 -14.84
CA THR A 546 34.02 13.53 -13.41
C THR A 546 35.38 13.75 -12.74
N ARG A 547 36.38 12.93 -13.07
CA ARG A 547 37.77 13.12 -12.60
C ARG A 547 38.34 14.47 -13.04
N THR A 548 38.14 14.84 -14.30
CA THR A 548 38.61 16.10 -14.88
C THR A 548 37.93 17.30 -14.24
N GLU A 549 36.62 17.24 -14.03
CA GLU A 549 35.84 18.30 -13.39
C GLU A 549 36.26 18.49 -11.93
N CYS A 550 36.40 17.41 -11.17
CA CYS A 550 36.84 17.46 -9.79
C CYS A 550 38.30 17.91 -9.63
N ALA A 551 39.19 17.59 -10.58
CA ALA A 551 40.61 17.96 -10.54
C ALA A 551 40.87 19.48 -10.59
N LYS A 552 39.85 20.30 -10.90
CA LYS A 552 39.90 21.76 -10.81
C LYS A 552 40.03 22.27 -9.36
N TYR A 553 39.70 21.43 -8.38
CA TYR A 553 39.72 21.75 -6.96
C TYR A 553 40.88 21.06 -6.22
N SER A 554 41.28 21.59 -5.06
CA SER A 554 42.30 20.97 -4.22
C SER A 554 41.79 19.66 -3.60
N CYS A 555 42.64 18.62 -3.58
CA CYS A 555 42.27 17.33 -2.98
C CYS A 555 41.89 17.47 -1.51
N TYR A 556 40.79 16.82 -1.13
CA TYR A 556 40.38 16.63 0.26
C TYR A 556 40.25 15.14 0.59
N PHE A 557 40.74 14.77 1.76
CA PHE A 557 40.58 13.43 2.31
C PHE A 557 40.41 13.54 3.82
N PRO A 558 39.30 13.08 4.41
CA PRO A 558 39.02 13.26 5.84
C PRO A 558 40.07 12.59 6.74
N ASP A 559 40.31 13.21 7.91
CA ASP A 559 41.13 12.68 9.00
C ASP A 559 40.31 12.59 10.29
N ASP A 560 39.72 11.43 10.51
CA ASP A 560 38.72 11.21 11.55
C ASP A 560 38.69 9.76 12.03
N ALA A 561 37.76 9.46 12.93
CA ALA A 561 37.64 8.16 13.57
C ALA A 561 37.42 6.99 12.59
N LEU A 562 36.90 7.20 11.38
CA LEU A 562 36.77 6.11 10.39
C LEU A 562 38.08 5.91 9.63
N THR A 563 38.63 6.99 9.10
CA THR A 563 39.86 6.91 8.30
C THR A 563 41.07 6.46 9.12
N GLN A 564 41.10 6.78 10.41
CA GLN A 564 42.12 6.29 11.36
C GLN A 564 42.05 4.77 11.62
N GLN A 565 40.93 4.10 11.31
CA GLN A 565 40.82 2.64 11.44
C GLN A 565 41.45 1.88 10.26
N VAL A 566 41.81 2.56 9.18
CA VAL A 566 42.37 1.96 7.95
C VAL A 566 43.53 2.79 7.37
N PRO A 567 44.57 3.11 8.15
CA PRO A 567 45.64 4.02 7.74
C PRO A 567 46.33 3.60 6.44
N ASP A 568 46.60 2.31 6.25
CA ASP A 568 47.25 1.80 5.04
C ASP A 568 46.44 2.05 3.75
N ILE A 569 45.10 1.95 3.84
CA ILE A 569 44.20 2.22 2.71
C ILE A 569 44.20 3.71 2.39
N VAL A 570 44.16 4.55 3.43
CA VAL A 570 44.19 6.02 3.31
C VAL A 570 45.51 6.50 2.71
N GLU A 571 46.65 6.03 3.20
CA GLU A 571 47.97 6.37 2.68
C GLU A 571 48.14 5.94 1.21
N LYS A 572 47.67 4.74 0.87
CA LYS A 572 47.67 4.27 -0.52
C LYS A 572 46.81 5.15 -1.44
N ALA A 573 45.68 5.66 -0.96
CA ALA A 573 44.84 6.56 -1.76
C ALA A 573 45.49 7.95 -1.93
N ILE A 574 46.03 8.52 -0.85
CA ILE A 574 46.65 9.85 -0.87
C ILE A 574 47.97 9.87 -1.65
N SER A 575 48.77 8.80 -1.60
CA SER A 575 50.06 8.73 -2.33
C SER A 575 49.92 8.84 -3.85
N LYS A 576 48.73 8.63 -4.41
CA LYS A 576 48.41 8.83 -5.83
C LYS A 576 48.22 10.30 -6.20
N VAL A 577 48.12 11.21 -5.23
CA VAL A 577 47.79 12.62 -5.43
C VAL A 577 49.05 13.47 -5.25
N PRO A 578 49.56 14.11 -6.33
CA PRO A 578 50.70 15.02 -6.22
C PRO A 578 50.41 16.17 -5.26
N GLY A 579 51.28 16.37 -4.26
CA GLY A 579 51.10 17.40 -3.23
C GLY A 579 50.18 17.00 -2.07
N GLY A 580 49.63 15.78 -2.07
CA GLY A 580 48.77 15.26 -1.01
C GLY A 580 47.36 15.87 -1.02
N CYS A 581 46.63 15.65 0.09
CA CYS A 581 45.25 16.12 0.26
C CYS A 581 45.12 16.90 1.57
N VAL A 582 44.30 17.95 1.55
CA VAL A 582 43.92 18.64 2.78
C VAL A 582 43.08 17.73 3.65
N ARG A 583 43.29 17.79 4.97
CA ARG A 583 42.67 16.89 5.96
C ARG A 583 41.47 17.52 6.66
N THR A 584 41.35 18.85 6.60
CA THR A 584 40.25 19.63 7.17
C THR A 584 39.46 20.28 6.04
N PRO A 585 38.12 20.21 6.05
CA PRO A 585 37.30 20.80 5.01
C PRO A 585 37.44 22.33 5.03
N LYS A 586 37.50 22.95 3.85
CA LYS A 586 37.65 24.40 3.68
C LYS A 586 36.47 25.19 4.26
N LYS A 587 35.26 24.62 4.18
CA LYS A 587 34.01 25.24 4.67
C LYS A 587 32.97 24.18 4.99
N GLN A 588 32.04 24.55 5.87
CA GLN A 588 30.72 23.93 5.92
C GLN A 588 29.90 24.49 4.75
N VAL A 589 29.26 23.62 3.98
CA VAL A 589 28.40 23.96 2.85
C VAL A 589 27.07 24.47 3.40
N ALA A 590 26.75 25.72 3.10
CA ALA A 590 25.44 26.29 3.41
C ALA A 590 24.38 25.75 2.44
N SER A 591 23.17 25.53 2.96
CA SER A 591 22.02 25.21 2.10
C SER A 591 21.68 26.41 1.21
N LYS A 592 21.41 26.14 -0.06
CA LYS A 592 20.85 27.11 -1.03
C LYS A 592 19.32 27.15 -0.98
N HIS A 593 18.71 26.25 -0.23
CA HIS A 593 17.28 26.00 -0.19
C HIS A 593 16.74 26.10 1.23
N ASP A 594 15.55 26.70 1.36
CA ASP A 594 14.84 26.78 2.63
C ASP A 594 14.05 25.49 2.86
N ILE A 595 14.55 24.64 3.77
CA ILE A 595 13.87 23.40 4.15
C ILE A 595 12.70 23.63 5.13
N PHE A 596 12.59 24.82 5.72
CA PHE A 596 11.57 25.16 6.72
C PHE A 596 10.32 25.81 6.11
N LYS A 597 10.30 26.02 4.79
CA LYS A 597 9.20 26.64 4.06
C LYS A 597 7.86 25.96 4.38
N GLY A 598 6.96 26.71 5.01
CA GLY A 598 5.57 26.29 5.28
C GLY A 598 5.40 25.26 6.40
N LEU A 599 6.44 25.01 7.20
CA LEU A 599 6.27 24.25 8.44
C LEU A 599 5.37 25.03 9.40
N TYR A 600 4.55 24.31 10.16
CA TYR A 600 3.58 24.85 11.13
C TYR A 600 2.50 25.76 10.54
N THR A 601 2.40 25.85 9.21
CA THR A 601 1.26 26.47 8.53
C THR A 601 0.29 25.41 8.07
N HIS A 602 -0.97 25.79 7.84
CA HIS A 602 -1.97 24.93 7.22
C HIS A 602 -2.86 25.75 6.30
N GLY A 603 -3.40 25.11 5.26
CA GLY A 603 -4.34 25.72 4.33
C GLY A 603 -5.72 25.95 4.92
N GLN A 604 -6.66 26.27 4.05
CA GLN A 604 -8.08 26.37 4.40
C GLN A 604 -8.72 24.98 4.48
N PRO A 605 -9.77 24.81 5.30
CA PRO A 605 -10.63 23.64 5.21
C PRO A 605 -11.18 23.48 3.79
N TRP A 606 -11.21 22.24 3.37
CA TRP A 606 -11.58 21.70 2.07
C TRP A 606 -12.87 20.87 2.22
N PHE A 607 -13.33 20.69 3.46
CA PHE A 607 -14.59 20.06 3.87
C PHE A 607 -15.20 20.79 5.06
N SER A 608 -16.53 20.87 5.10
CA SER A 608 -17.31 21.44 6.20
C SER A 608 -18.61 20.67 6.39
N PHE A 609 -19.03 20.49 7.65
CA PHE A 609 -20.41 20.15 7.96
C PHE A 609 -21.31 21.37 7.79
N LEU A 610 -22.44 21.18 7.10
CA LEU A 610 -23.52 22.16 7.00
C LEU A 610 -24.65 21.81 7.97
#